data_AF-A0A560IVI0-F1
#
_entry.id   AF-A0A560IVI0-F1
#
_cell.length_a   1.000
_cell.length_b   1.000
_cell.length_c   1.000
_cell.angle_alpha   90.00
_cell.angle_beta   90.00
_cell.angle_gamma   90.00
#
_symmetry.space_group_name_H-M   'P 1'
#
loop_
_entity.id
_entity.type
_entity.pdbx_description
1 polymer ?
#
loop_
_entity_poly.entity_id
_entity_poly.type
_entity_poly.pdbx_seq_one_letter_code
_entity_poly.pdbx_strand_id
1 'polypeptide(L)'
;MSLPKPPDLRSADGAISLEDFYAIPESNRFMFMPARTTWPKESVDSILPKILGEKRNGKFVKIKPSDWLKQHRRVEQVTWMPGWPEIIEDQLLFDGGWKDRPGAHVLNLYQPPRVFPGNADLAGPWIEHVRRLYPNDADHMIDWLAHRVRFPGEKINHALVMGGGQGIGKDWILEAVEKAVGEWNFHNVSSSELLDKNNPFVRAVVLRLNEAHDLGEGGRANRFALYERIKSYAASPPNVLSCVDKYEKRIYVPNVLGLCITTNHKSDGVYLDNDDRRHFVVWSESKKEDFSAEFWIEQWRWLRSGGAGHVGAYLAQRDLSTFNAGAVPRQTEAFFEVVHASQAPEDAEIADALDELGRPDVVTLGMLVSTRNGAALEWLLDKKHRRSIPYRMETCGYVSVRNPDADKSDGLWKIEGRRQTLYGRTKLAPEQRQLAAREHVVRLKKATSIV
;
A
#
# COMPACT_ATOMS: atom_id res chain seq x y z
N MET A 1 22.63 -23.02 -14.71
CA MET A 1 23.94 -22.88 -15.42
C MET A 1 24.11 -21.39 -15.61
N SER A 2 25.10 -20.80 -14.95
CA SER A 2 25.32 -19.35 -14.98
C SER A 2 25.58 -18.87 -16.40
N LEU A 3 25.06 -17.69 -16.74
CA LEU A 3 25.29 -17.09 -18.05
C LEU A 3 26.81 -16.93 -18.30
N PRO A 4 27.32 -17.31 -19.48
CA PRO A 4 28.73 -17.18 -19.81
C PRO A 4 29.18 -15.72 -19.75
N LYS A 5 30.40 -15.50 -19.24
CA LYS A 5 31.00 -14.17 -19.25
C LYS A 5 31.25 -13.73 -20.70
N PRO A 6 30.79 -12.53 -21.10
CA PRO A 6 31.02 -12.03 -22.45
C PRO A 6 32.50 -11.74 -22.72
N PRO A 7 32.94 -11.75 -24.00
CA PRO A 7 34.23 -11.22 -24.36
C PRO A 7 34.35 -9.75 -23.94
N ASP A 8 35.55 -9.31 -23.54
CA ASP A 8 35.83 -7.90 -23.22
C ASP A 8 35.81 -7.08 -24.51
N LEU A 9 34.61 -6.59 -24.82
CA LEU A 9 34.29 -5.85 -26.02
C LEU A 9 33.64 -4.54 -25.62
N ARG A 10 34.25 -3.43 -26.02
CA ARG A 10 33.87 -2.08 -25.59
C ARG A 10 33.63 -1.14 -26.75
N SER A 11 32.86 -0.09 -26.50
CA SER A 11 32.68 1.07 -27.39
C SER A 11 34.02 1.77 -27.65
N ALA A 12 34.06 2.63 -28.68
CA ALA A 12 35.27 3.33 -29.09
C ALA A 12 35.89 4.22 -28.00
N ASP A 13 35.05 4.78 -27.12
CA ASP A 13 35.46 5.57 -25.94
C ASP A 13 35.70 4.71 -24.69
N GLY A 14 35.47 3.40 -24.77
CA GLY A 14 35.64 2.45 -23.67
C GLY A 14 34.54 2.45 -22.60
N ALA A 15 33.57 3.35 -22.70
CA ALA A 15 32.57 3.60 -21.66
C ALA A 15 31.48 2.52 -21.57
N ILE A 16 31.17 1.85 -22.68
CA ILE A 16 30.10 0.87 -22.79
C ILE A 16 30.71 -0.47 -23.17
N SER A 17 30.37 -1.52 -22.42
CA SER A 17 30.83 -2.88 -22.66
C SER A 17 29.69 -3.81 -23.08
N LEU A 18 30.03 -4.94 -23.73
CA LEU A 18 29.07 -6.01 -23.98
C LEU A 18 28.52 -6.62 -22.68
N GLU A 19 29.30 -6.57 -21.59
CA GLU A 19 28.91 -7.01 -20.25
C GLU A 19 27.82 -6.13 -19.61
N ASP A 20 27.55 -4.97 -20.17
CA ASP A 20 26.46 -4.12 -19.68
C ASP A 20 25.08 -4.55 -20.20
N PHE A 21 25.01 -5.51 -21.13
CA PHE A 21 23.76 -5.85 -21.83
C PHE A 21 23.24 -7.27 -21.60
N TYR A 22 21.94 -7.39 -21.38
CA TYR A 22 21.20 -8.67 -21.48
C TYR A 22 20.18 -8.62 -22.61
N ALA A 23 20.07 -9.69 -23.40
CA ALA A 23 19.02 -9.79 -24.41
C ALA A 23 17.68 -10.19 -23.78
N ILE A 24 16.60 -9.52 -24.17
CA ILE A 24 15.22 -9.85 -23.80
C ILE A 24 14.51 -10.33 -25.07
N PRO A 25 14.42 -11.65 -25.30
CA PRO A 25 13.94 -12.20 -26.57
C PRO A 25 12.50 -11.80 -26.87
N GLU A 26 11.65 -11.75 -25.83
CA GLU A 26 10.22 -11.48 -25.96
C GLU A 26 9.92 -10.14 -26.66
N SER A 27 10.70 -9.10 -26.34
CA SER A 27 10.53 -7.76 -26.91
C SER A 27 11.55 -7.42 -27.99
N ASN A 28 12.48 -8.33 -28.30
CA ASN A 28 13.62 -8.10 -29.18
C ASN A 28 14.43 -6.84 -28.77
N ARG A 29 14.56 -6.62 -27.46
CA ARG A 29 15.29 -5.50 -26.86
C ARG A 29 16.49 -5.99 -26.05
N PHE A 30 17.35 -5.07 -25.67
CA PHE A 30 18.54 -5.34 -24.85
C PHE A 30 18.53 -4.44 -23.62
N MET A 31 18.55 -5.00 -22.42
CA MET A 31 18.64 -4.22 -21.18
C MET A 31 20.06 -3.73 -20.98
N PHE A 32 20.27 -2.41 -20.97
CA PHE A 32 21.51 -1.76 -20.58
C PHE A 32 21.50 -1.56 -19.06
N MET A 33 22.20 -2.42 -18.32
CA MET A 33 22.14 -2.50 -16.86
C MET A 33 22.61 -1.25 -16.12
N PRO A 34 23.66 -0.52 -16.55
CA PRO A 34 24.07 0.70 -15.87
C PRO A 34 22.95 1.74 -15.74
N ALA A 35 22.06 1.83 -16.75
CA ALA A 35 20.91 2.73 -16.72
C ALA A 35 19.56 2.02 -16.45
N ARG A 36 19.53 0.68 -16.45
CA ARG A 36 18.30 -0.15 -16.37
C ARG A 36 17.24 0.25 -17.41
N THR A 37 17.67 0.57 -18.62
CA THR A 37 16.79 0.92 -19.75
C THR A 37 17.00 -0.02 -20.92
N THR A 38 15.98 -0.17 -21.76
CA THR A 38 16.07 -1.05 -22.94
C THR A 38 16.52 -0.31 -24.18
N TRP A 39 17.42 -0.94 -24.94
CA TRP A 39 17.96 -0.42 -26.20
C TRP A 39 17.45 -1.27 -27.37
N PRO A 40 17.22 -0.65 -28.54
CA PRO A 40 16.97 -1.40 -29.77
C PRO A 40 18.26 -2.08 -30.27
N LYS A 41 18.09 -3.10 -31.12
CA LYS A 41 19.19 -3.86 -31.73
C LYS A 41 20.21 -2.95 -32.42
N GLU A 42 19.70 -1.98 -33.17
CA GLU A 42 20.48 -1.08 -34.02
C GLU A 42 21.44 -0.22 -33.20
N SER A 43 21.04 0.21 -32.00
CA SER A 43 21.89 0.97 -31.09
C SER A 43 23.03 0.12 -30.53
N VAL A 44 22.74 -1.12 -30.13
CA VAL A 44 23.77 -2.03 -29.60
C VAL A 44 24.80 -2.36 -30.69
N ASP A 45 24.34 -2.68 -31.90
CA ASP A 45 25.20 -3.07 -33.02
C ASP A 45 26.02 -1.91 -33.62
N SER A 46 25.58 -0.65 -33.44
CA SER A 46 26.30 0.53 -33.93
C SER A 46 27.38 1.01 -32.96
N ILE A 47 27.18 0.80 -31.65
CA ILE A 47 28.09 1.25 -30.59
C ILE A 47 29.20 0.23 -30.32
N LEU A 48 28.87 -1.06 -30.33
CA LEU A 48 29.83 -2.12 -29.99
C LEU A 48 30.47 -2.73 -31.26
N PRO A 49 31.79 -3.03 -31.23
CA PRO A 49 32.46 -3.67 -32.34
C PRO A 49 31.93 -5.09 -32.60
N LYS A 50 32.10 -5.61 -33.82
CA LYS A 50 31.70 -6.99 -34.12
C LYS A 50 32.62 -8.00 -33.43
N ILE A 51 32.04 -9.09 -32.96
CA ILE A 51 32.75 -10.19 -32.30
C ILE A 51 33.33 -11.12 -33.37
N LEU A 52 34.58 -11.54 -33.21
CA LEU A 52 35.20 -12.53 -34.09
C LEU A 52 34.79 -13.95 -33.64
N GLY A 53 33.96 -14.61 -34.43
CA GLY A 53 33.57 -16.02 -34.26
C GLY A 53 34.56 -16.96 -34.95
N GLU A 54 34.16 -18.22 -35.17
CA GLU A 54 35.02 -19.23 -35.80
C GLU A 54 35.47 -18.87 -37.23
N LYS A 55 36.60 -19.43 -37.66
CA LYS A 55 37.05 -19.33 -39.06
C LYS A 55 36.19 -20.22 -39.95
N ARG A 56 35.60 -19.64 -40.99
CA ARG A 56 34.99 -20.36 -42.11
C ARG A 56 35.70 -19.96 -43.40
N ASN A 57 36.18 -20.94 -44.17
CA ASN A 57 36.92 -20.73 -45.42
C ASN A 57 38.11 -19.74 -45.26
N GLY A 58 38.87 -19.88 -44.17
CA GLY A 58 40.04 -19.04 -43.89
C GLY A 58 39.76 -17.63 -43.36
N LYS A 59 38.49 -17.21 -43.24
CA LYS A 59 38.10 -15.90 -42.70
C LYS A 59 37.29 -16.04 -41.40
N PHE A 60 37.57 -15.19 -40.41
CA PHE A 60 36.77 -15.12 -39.19
C PHE A 60 35.36 -14.62 -39.49
N VAL A 61 34.34 -15.33 -39.00
CA VAL A 61 32.95 -14.87 -39.08
C VAL A 61 32.77 -13.69 -38.13
N LYS A 62 32.27 -12.55 -38.63
CA LYS A 62 31.96 -11.38 -37.80
C LYS A 62 30.54 -11.49 -37.28
N ILE A 63 30.39 -11.74 -35.98
CA ILE A 63 29.11 -11.86 -35.28
C ILE A 63 28.71 -10.47 -34.76
N LYS A 64 27.44 -10.10 -34.92
CA LYS A 64 26.90 -8.85 -34.36
C LYS A 64 26.75 -8.98 -32.84
N PRO A 65 27.07 -7.93 -32.05
CA PRO A 65 26.91 -7.93 -30.60
C PRO A 65 25.54 -8.42 -30.14
N SER A 66 24.47 -7.90 -30.75
CA SER A 66 23.09 -8.29 -30.45
C SER A 66 22.78 -9.77 -30.68
N ASP A 67 23.32 -10.35 -31.76
CA ASP A 67 23.11 -11.76 -32.10
C ASP A 67 23.88 -12.67 -31.12
N TRP A 68 25.07 -12.24 -30.68
CA TRP A 68 25.82 -12.94 -29.62
C TRP A 68 25.07 -12.91 -28.28
N LEU A 69 24.55 -11.74 -27.87
CA LEU A 69 23.79 -11.57 -26.63
C LEU A 69 22.54 -12.47 -26.61
N LYS A 70 21.81 -12.57 -27.72
CA LYS A 70 20.64 -13.45 -27.82
C LYS A 70 20.96 -14.93 -27.61
N GLN A 71 22.12 -15.36 -28.07
CA GLN A 71 22.53 -16.77 -28.00
C GLN A 71 23.12 -17.12 -26.63
N HIS A 72 23.90 -16.21 -26.04
CA HIS A 72 24.75 -16.52 -24.89
C HIS A 72 24.34 -15.78 -23.61
N ARG A 73 23.63 -14.66 -23.70
CA ARG A 73 23.32 -13.78 -22.56
C ARG A 73 21.91 -13.20 -22.65
N ARG A 74 20.94 -14.11 -22.81
CA ARG A 74 19.52 -13.77 -22.79
C ARG A 74 18.91 -14.05 -21.42
N VAL A 75 17.82 -13.37 -21.16
CA VAL A 75 16.95 -13.60 -20.00
C VAL A 75 15.53 -13.82 -20.49
N GLU A 76 14.86 -14.83 -19.95
CA GLU A 76 13.49 -15.19 -20.34
C GLU A 76 12.46 -14.22 -19.74
N GLN A 77 12.79 -13.53 -18.66
CA GLN A 77 11.89 -12.59 -17.98
C GLN A 77 12.67 -11.45 -17.30
N VAL A 78 11.98 -10.34 -17.06
CA VAL A 78 12.47 -9.20 -16.28
C VAL A 78 11.50 -8.95 -15.12
N THR A 79 12.03 -8.70 -13.93
CA THR A 79 11.26 -8.36 -12.72
C THR A 79 12.02 -7.36 -11.85
N TRP A 80 11.43 -6.92 -10.75
CA TRP A 80 12.10 -6.13 -9.70
C TRP A 80 11.92 -6.89 -8.39
N MET A 81 13.01 -7.29 -7.73
CA MET A 81 12.99 -8.25 -6.61
C MET A 81 14.11 -7.92 -5.59
N PRO A 82 13.82 -7.15 -4.55
CA PRO A 82 14.79 -6.88 -3.49
C PRO A 82 15.24 -8.13 -2.75
N GLY A 83 16.51 -8.18 -2.33
CA GLY A 83 17.09 -9.32 -1.60
C GLY A 83 17.50 -10.50 -2.48
N TRP A 84 17.26 -10.43 -3.80
CA TRP A 84 17.65 -11.46 -4.77
C TRP A 84 18.83 -10.99 -5.64
N PRO A 85 19.62 -11.92 -6.21
CA PRO A 85 20.72 -11.58 -7.12
C PRO A 85 20.24 -10.86 -8.39
N GLU A 86 21.18 -10.24 -9.12
CA GLU A 86 20.91 -9.59 -10.41
C GLU A 86 20.30 -10.56 -11.44
N ILE A 87 20.78 -11.81 -11.45
CA ILE A 87 20.23 -12.90 -12.27
C ILE A 87 19.69 -13.96 -11.34
N ILE A 88 18.39 -14.22 -11.46
CA ILE A 88 17.70 -15.28 -10.73
C ILE A 88 17.64 -16.49 -11.67
N GLU A 89 18.28 -17.59 -11.26
CA GLU A 89 18.38 -18.82 -12.06
C GLU A 89 17.24 -19.79 -11.76
N ASP A 90 16.92 -20.63 -12.75
CA ASP A 90 16.10 -21.83 -12.64
C ASP A 90 14.64 -21.60 -12.21
N GLN A 91 14.15 -20.37 -12.29
CA GLN A 91 12.77 -20.01 -11.89
C GLN A 91 12.17 -18.96 -12.82
N LEU A 92 10.83 -18.89 -12.85
CA LEU A 92 10.06 -17.85 -13.53
C LEU A 92 8.94 -17.35 -12.59
N LEU A 93 8.68 -16.04 -12.61
CA LEU A 93 7.67 -15.40 -11.78
C LEU A 93 6.36 -15.24 -12.56
N PHE A 94 5.27 -15.75 -11.99
CA PHE A 94 3.92 -15.63 -12.56
C PHE A 94 2.97 -14.94 -11.58
N ASP A 95 1.76 -14.66 -12.04
CA ASP A 95 0.66 -14.33 -11.14
C ASP A 95 0.45 -15.50 -10.16
N GLY A 96 0.64 -15.23 -8.87
CA GLY A 96 0.60 -16.24 -7.81
C GLY A 96 1.96 -16.75 -7.29
N GLY A 97 3.08 -16.37 -7.91
CA GLY A 97 4.43 -16.62 -7.37
C GLY A 97 5.39 -17.34 -8.30
N TRP A 98 6.41 -17.97 -7.72
CA TRP A 98 7.49 -18.63 -8.43
C TRP A 98 7.10 -20.00 -8.97
N LYS A 99 7.64 -20.35 -10.14
CA LYS A 99 7.59 -21.69 -10.70
C LYS A 99 8.98 -22.11 -11.17
N ASP A 100 9.41 -23.29 -10.74
CA ASP A 100 10.70 -23.84 -11.15
C ASP A 100 10.72 -24.10 -12.66
N ARG A 101 11.83 -23.67 -13.28
CA ARG A 101 12.11 -23.84 -14.69
C ARG A 101 13.64 -23.90 -14.88
N PRO A 102 14.24 -25.09 -14.75
CA PRO A 102 15.68 -25.26 -14.91
C PRO A 102 16.19 -24.68 -16.23
N GLY A 103 17.27 -23.89 -16.16
CA GLY A 103 17.93 -23.21 -17.26
C GLY A 103 17.32 -21.87 -17.67
N ALA A 104 16.22 -21.42 -17.05
CA ALA A 104 15.69 -20.07 -17.27
C ALA A 104 16.43 -19.03 -16.43
N HIS A 105 16.49 -17.80 -16.93
CA HIS A 105 17.11 -16.66 -16.25
C HIS A 105 16.13 -15.50 -16.17
N VAL A 106 15.93 -14.96 -14.97
CA VAL A 106 15.16 -13.73 -14.76
C VAL A 106 16.12 -12.60 -14.39
N LEU A 107 16.02 -11.49 -15.11
CA LEU A 107 16.77 -10.28 -14.81
C LEU A 107 16.07 -9.47 -13.73
N ASN A 108 16.78 -9.24 -12.64
CA ASN A 108 16.32 -8.45 -11.52
C ASN A 108 16.73 -6.98 -11.68
N LEU A 109 15.74 -6.10 -11.77
CA LEU A 109 15.92 -4.66 -11.88
C LEU A 109 16.16 -3.98 -10.53
N TYR A 110 16.01 -4.69 -9.41
CA TYR A 110 16.31 -4.12 -8.11
C TYR A 110 17.74 -3.59 -8.07
N GLN A 111 17.90 -2.42 -7.50
CA GLN A 111 19.19 -1.82 -7.24
C GLN A 111 19.32 -1.65 -5.73
N PRO A 112 20.27 -2.31 -5.07
CA PRO A 112 20.50 -2.06 -3.64
C PRO A 112 20.92 -0.61 -3.41
N PRO A 113 20.64 -0.03 -2.22
CA PRO A 113 21.04 1.34 -1.89
C PRO A 113 22.55 1.55 -2.06
N ARG A 114 22.95 2.80 -2.32
CA ARG A 114 24.37 3.17 -2.18
C ARG A 114 24.76 3.02 -0.72
N VAL A 115 25.85 2.31 -0.46
CA VAL A 115 26.39 2.21 0.89
C VAL A 115 26.98 3.57 1.26
N PHE A 116 26.30 4.30 2.14
CA PHE A 116 26.82 5.53 2.72
C PHE A 116 27.60 5.18 4.00
N PRO A 117 28.83 5.67 4.17
CA PRO A 117 29.54 5.52 5.42
C PRO A 117 28.76 6.23 6.53
N GLY A 118 28.62 5.56 7.68
CA GLY A 118 27.90 6.07 8.81
C GLY A 118 28.23 5.30 10.08
N ASN A 119 28.24 6.03 11.19
CA ASN A 119 28.27 5.47 12.55
C ASN A 119 26.87 5.52 13.17
N ALA A 120 26.34 4.38 13.59
CA ALA A 120 25.03 4.25 14.24
C ALA A 120 24.92 5.10 15.52
N ASP A 121 25.99 5.22 16.29
CA ASP A 121 26.02 5.96 17.56
C ASP A 121 25.79 7.47 17.38
N LEU A 122 25.98 7.98 16.16
CA LEU A 122 25.81 9.39 15.82
C LEU A 122 24.42 9.72 15.27
N ALA A 123 23.49 8.76 15.22
CA ALA A 123 22.11 8.97 14.74
C ALA A 123 21.20 9.70 15.75
N GLY A 124 21.75 10.11 16.91
CA GLY A 124 21.05 10.78 18.02
C GLY A 124 20.05 11.85 17.58
N PRO A 125 20.43 12.86 16.77
CA PRO A 125 19.51 13.93 16.35
C PRO A 125 18.23 13.42 15.67
N TRP A 126 18.34 12.37 14.85
CA TRP A 126 17.18 11.77 14.18
C TRP A 126 16.30 10.98 15.16
N ILE A 127 16.92 10.20 16.04
CA ILE A 127 16.22 9.40 17.06
C ILE A 127 15.47 10.31 18.05
N GLU A 128 16.14 11.36 18.52
CA GLU A 128 15.56 12.35 19.42
C GLU A 128 14.37 13.07 18.80
N HIS A 129 14.48 13.45 17.52
CA HIS A 129 13.38 14.10 16.82
C HIS A 129 12.18 13.17 16.64
N VAL A 130 12.40 11.91 16.26
CA VAL A 130 11.35 10.87 16.20
C VAL A 130 10.66 10.71 17.56
N ARG A 131 11.43 10.60 18.64
CA ARG A 131 10.90 10.46 20.01
C ARG A 131 10.19 11.71 20.50
N ARG A 132 10.61 12.89 20.05
CA ARG A 132 9.93 14.15 20.34
C ARG A 132 8.55 14.21 19.69
N LEU A 133 8.42 13.74 18.44
CA LEU A 133 7.14 13.77 17.73
C LEU A 133 6.17 12.68 18.20
N TYR A 134 6.68 11.47 18.49
CA TYR A 134 5.88 10.28 18.77
C TYR A 134 6.38 9.54 20.01
N PRO A 135 6.34 10.14 21.21
CA PRO A 135 7.05 9.62 22.39
C PRO A 135 6.63 8.20 22.81
N ASN A 136 5.34 7.87 22.67
CA ASN A 136 4.81 6.56 23.06
C ASN A 136 5.01 5.48 21.97
N ASP A 137 5.27 5.89 20.74
CA ASP A 137 5.21 5.05 19.53
C ASP A 137 6.49 5.03 18.71
N ALA A 138 7.50 5.80 19.11
CA ALA A 138 8.76 5.94 18.42
C ALA A 138 9.45 4.60 18.18
N ASP A 139 9.52 3.71 19.17
CA ASP A 139 10.29 2.47 19.02
C ASP A 139 9.67 1.55 17.96
N HIS A 140 8.34 1.36 17.94
CA HIS A 140 7.68 0.57 16.89
C HIS A 140 7.83 1.23 15.51
N MET A 141 7.72 2.56 15.45
CA MET A 141 7.95 3.29 14.19
C MET A 141 9.38 3.10 13.67
N ILE A 142 10.38 3.19 14.55
CA ILE A 142 11.79 2.96 14.18
C ILE A 142 12.01 1.49 13.80
N ASP A 143 11.41 0.52 14.50
CA ASP A 143 11.47 -0.90 14.14
C ASP A 143 10.92 -1.14 12.73
N TRP A 144 9.77 -0.53 12.43
CA TRP A 144 9.15 -0.59 11.10
C TRP A 144 10.11 -0.06 10.03
N LEU A 145 10.70 1.12 10.24
CA LEU A 145 11.64 1.73 9.28
C LEU A 145 12.95 0.93 9.17
N ALA A 146 13.46 0.40 10.27
CA ALA A 146 14.64 -0.45 10.29
C ALA A 146 14.42 -1.77 9.55
N HIS A 147 13.23 -2.37 9.67
CA HIS A 147 12.88 -3.58 8.92
C HIS A 147 12.94 -3.33 7.41
N ARG A 148 12.46 -2.17 6.93
CA ARG A 148 12.56 -1.78 5.51
C ARG A 148 14.00 -1.69 5.01
N VAL A 149 14.92 -1.23 5.86
CA VAL A 149 16.35 -1.11 5.53
C VAL A 149 17.05 -2.47 5.57
N ARG A 150 16.80 -3.28 6.60
CA ARG A 150 17.47 -4.58 6.81
C ARG A 150 16.95 -5.68 5.91
N PHE A 151 15.65 -5.70 5.65
CA PHE A 151 14.93 -6.77 4.96
C PHE A 151 14.07 -6.22 3.81
N PRO A 152 14.68 -5.59 2.78
CA PRO A 152 13.93 -4.90 1.72
C PRO A 152 13.07 -5.85 0.87
N GLY A 153 13.37 -7.15 0.88
CA GLY A 153 12.62 -8.21 0.20
C GLY A 153 11.49 -8.83 1.03
N GLU A 154 11.29 -8.39 2.26
CA GLU A 154 10.22 -8.88 3.13
C GLU A 154 9.07 -7.87 3.21
N LYS A 155 7.86 -8.36 3.51
CA LYS A 155 6.65 -7.55 3.61
C LYS A 155 6.28 -7.32 5.07
N ILE A 156 5.99 -6.07 5.43
CA ILE A 156 5.27 -5.74 6.66
C ILE A 156 3.77 -5.70 6.33
N ASN A 157 2.96 -6.40 7.12
CA ASN A 157 1.51 -6.54 6.91
C ASN A 157 0.68 -5.38 7.49
N HIS A 158 1.31 -4.23 7.66
CA HIS A 158 0.64 -2.97 8.00
C HIS A 158 1.41 -1.77 7.47
N ALA A 159 0.66 -0.73 7.11
CA ALA A 159 1.14 0.58 6.78
C ALA A 159 1.48 1.38 8.05
N LEU A 160 2.42 2.32 7.92
CA LEU A 160 2.73 3.33 8.92
C LEU A 160 2.00 4.63 8.56
N VAL A 161 1.15 5.15 9.45
CA VAL A 161 0.46 6.43 9.26
C VAL A 161 1.05 7.47 10.22
N MET A 162 1.72 8.47 9.67
CA MET A 162 2.35 9.58 10.38
C MET A 162 1.46 10.82 10.32
N GLY A 163 0.72 11.05 11.40
CA GLY A 163 -0.13 12.21 11.63
C GLY A 163 0.56 13.33 12.41
N GLY A 164 0.09 14.57 12.24
CA GLY A 164 0.54 15.73 13.03
C GLY A 164 0.62 17.02 12.21
N GLY A 165 0.91 18.15 12.86
CA GLY A 165 1.02 19.46 12.20
C GLY A 165 1.97 19.50 10.98
N GLN A 166 1.73 20.42 10.05
CA GLN A 166 2.67 20.68 8.96
C GLN A 166 3.94 21.36 9.49
N GLY A 167 5.10 21.05 8.92
CA GLY A 167 6.37 21.70 9.30
C GLY A 167 6.99 21.18 10.61
N ILE A 168 6.51 20.05 11.14
CA ILE A 168 7.07 19.42 12.35
C ILE A 168 8.23 18.46 12.06
N GLY A 169 8.55 18.17 10.79
CA GLY A 169 9.68 17.29 10.42
C GLY A 169 9.35 15.88 9.92
N LYS A 170 8.07 15.57 9.61
CA LYS A 170 7.69 14.26 9.04
C LYS A 170 8.50 13.91 7.78
N ASP A 171 8.66 14.88 6.87
CA ASP A 171 9.44 14.70 5.64
C ASP A 171 10.93 14.50 5.92
N TRP A 172 11.46 15.24 6.89
CA TRP A 172 12.86 15.14 7.30
C TRP A 172 13.19 13.76 7.88
N ILE A 173 12.27 13.16 8.64
CA ILE A 173 12.40 11.78 9.11
C ILE A 173 12.52 10.81 7.93
N LEU A 174 11.64 10.94 6.95
CA LEU A 174 11.57 10.04 5.78
C LEU A 174 12.70 10.26 4.78
N GLU A 175 13.26 11.47 4.66
CA GLU A 175 14.41 11.73 3.77
C GLU A 175 15.65 10.93 4.20
N ALA A 176 15.89 10.80 5.51
CA ALA A 176 16.97 9.96 6.00
C ALA A 176 16.75 8.47 5.63
N VAL A 177 15.49 8.01 5.67
CA VAL A 177 15.11 6.64 5.33
C VAL A 177 15.20 6.39 3.83
N GLU A 178 14.79 7.36 3.00
CA GLU A 178 14.94 7.33 1.54
C GLU A 178 16.40 7.08 1.14
N LYS A 179 17.36 7.78 1.76
CA LYS A 179 18.79 7.54 1.52
C LYS A 179 19.21 6.13 1.95
N ALA A 180 18.66 5.62 3.06
CA ALA A 180 19.01 4.31 3.60
C ALA A 180 18.49 3.14 2.74
N VAL A 181 17.27 3.22 2.21
CA VAL A 181 16.70 2.21 1.30
C VAL A 181 17.12 2.40 -0.17
N GLY A 182 17.62 3.60 -0.49
CA GLY A 182 18.03 4.03 -1.83
C GLY A 182 16.92 4.82 -2.52
N GLU A 183 17.28 5.95 -3.11
CA GLU A 183 16.34 6.91 -3.73
C GLU A 183 15.45 6.26 -4.80
N TRP A 184 15.98 5.28 -5.53
CA TRP A 184 15.24 4.53 -6.56
C TRP A 184 14.34 3.42 -6.01
N ASN A 185 14.39 3.14 -4.70
CA ASN A 185 13.52 2.17 -4.02
C ASN A 185 12.49 2.86 -3.10
N PHE A 186 12.57 4.19 -2.98
CA PHE A 186 11.59 5.01 -2.28
C PHE A 186 10.75 5.75 -3.32
N HIS A 187 9.43 5.60 -3.27
CA HIS A 187 8.54 6.30 -4.19
C HIS A 187 7.55 7.16 -3.44
N ASN A 188 7.30 8.34 -3.99
CA ASN A 188 6.22 9.22 -3.55
C ASN A 188 5.06 9.07 -4.53
N VAL A 189 3.85 8.99 -4.00
CA VAL A 189 2.63 8.89 -4.81
C VAL A 189 1.56 9.78 -4.22
N SER A 190 0.78 10.41 -5.08
CA SER A 190 -0.44 11.13 -4.73
C SER A 190 -1.65 10.19 -4.69
N SER A 191 -2.74 10.64 -4.08
CA SER A 191 -4.00 9.88 -4.03
C SER A 191 -4.54 9.55 -5.43
N SER A 192 -4.41 10.47 -6.39
CA SER A 192 -4.88 10.29 -7.76
C SER A 192 -4.04 9.27 -8.53
N GLU A 193 -2.71 9.29 -8.37
CA GLU A 193 -1.81 8.30 -8.97
C GLU A 193 -2.04 6.89 -8.40
N LEU A 194 -2.34 6.77 -7.10
CA LEU A 194 -2.63 5.46 -6.49
C LEU A 194 -3.88 4.80 -7.11
N LEU A 195 -4.85 5.63 -7.51
CA LEU A 195 -6.10 5.24 -8.16
C LEU A 195 -5.95 4.99 -9.68
N ASP A 196 -4.83 5.40 -10.29
CA ASP A 196 -4.54 5.13 -11.70
C ASP A 196 -4.37 3.59 -11.92
N LYS A 197 -4.62 3.19 -13.17
CA LYS A 197 -4.37 1.84 -13.67
C LYS A 197 -2.88 1.56 -13.81
N ASN A 198 -2.09 2.56 -14.21
CA ASN A 198 -0.64 2.48 -14.25
C ASN A 198 -0.09 2.60 -12.84
N ASN A 199 0.84 1.73 -12.49
CA ASN A 199 1.33 1.63 -11.12
C ASN A 199 2.82 1.30 -11.06
N PRO A 200 3.71 2.02 -11.78
CA PRO A 200 5.14 1.73 -11.75
C PRO A 200 5.75 1.89 -10.35
N PHE A 201 5.10 2.68 -9.48
CA PHE A 201 5.45 2.91 -8.08
C PHE A 201 5.42 1.65 -7.20
N VAL A 202 4.83 0.54 -7.66
CA VAL A 202 4.83 -0.72 -6.89
C VAL A 202 6.22 -1.35 -6.80
N ARG A 203 7.19 -0.87 -7.59
CA ARG A 203 8.62 -1.22 -7.50
C ARG A 203 9.32 -0.42 -6.39
N ALA A 204 8.76 -0.42 -5.19
CA ALA A 204 9.30 0.29 -4.04
C ALA A 204 9.48 -0.61 -2.82
N VAL A 205 10.55 -0.34 -2.08
CA VAL A 205 10.75 -0.82 -0.71
C VAL A 205 9.92 0.03 0.25
N VAL A 206 9.86 1.35 0.03
CA VAL A 206 8.97 2.26 0.77
C VAL A 206 8.18 3.09 -0.22
N LEU A 207 6.86 3.06 -0.09
CA LEU A 207 5.95 3.90 -0.85
C LEU A 207 5.34 4.91 0.11
N ARG A 208 5.63 6.18 -0.09
CA ARG A 208 5.00 7.28 0.64
C ARG A 208 3.78 7.78 -0.12
N LEU A 209 2.61 7.68 0.51
CA LEU A 209 1.42 8.42 0.12
C LEU A 209 1.45 9.78 0.82
N ASN A 210 1.65 10.85 0.05
CA ASN A 210 1.61 12.20 0.59
C ASN A 210 0.18 12.76 0.53
N GLU A 211 -0.28 13.37 1.63
CA GLU A 211 -1.53 14.15 1.67
C GLU A 211 -2.74 13.40 1.09
N ALA A 212 -3.16 12.34 1.79
CA ALA A 212 -4.24 11.42 1.38
C ALA A 212 -5.66 12.07 1.24
N HIS A 213 -5.75 13.41 1.26
CA HIS A 213 -6.99 14.17 1.23
C HIS A 213 -7.36 14.77 -0.15
N ASP A 214 -6.41 14.94 -1.08
CA ASP A 214 -6.68 15.67 -2.34
C ASP A 214 -7.40 14.81 -3.38
N LEU A 215 -8.72 14.68 -3.24
CA LEU A 215 -9.56 13.78 -4.05
C LEU A 215 -10.66 14.50 -4.87
N GLY A 216 -10.68 15.83 -4.91
CA GLY A 216 -11.57 16.64 -5.75
C GLY A 216 -13.08 16.48 -5.49
N GLU A 217 -13.92 16.85 -6.47
CA GLU A 217 -15.41 16.88 -6.40
C GLU A 217 -16.09 15.49 -6.20
N GLY A 218 -15.31 14.41 -6.07
CA GLY A 218 -15.80 13.06 -5.73
C GLY A 218 -15.72 12.68 -4.23
N GLY A 219 -15.19 13.59 -3.40
CA GLY A 219 -15.10 13.54 -1.93
C GLY A 219 -15.12 12.15 -1.30
N ARG A 220 -16.33 11.66 -0.97
CA ARG A 220 -16.52 10.41 -0.21
C ARG A 220 -16.34 9.12 -1.03
N ALA A 221 -16.82 9.09 -2.28
CA ALA A 221 -16.70 7.90 -3.13
C ALA A 221 -15.23 7.59 -3.47
N ASN A 222 -14.44 8.66 -3.62
CA ASN A 222 -13.03 8.56 -3.94
C ASN A 222 -12.20 8.12 -2.72
N ARG A 223 -12.58 8.51 -1.50
CA ARG A 223 -11.94 8.04 -0.25
C ARG A 223 -12.10 6.54 -0.04
N PHE A 224 -13.30 5.99 -0.27
CA PHE A 224 -13.53 4.55 -0.19
C PHE A 224 -12.72 3.77 -1.23
N ALA A 225 -12.70 4.26 -2.48
CA ALA A 225 -11.89 3.67 -3.53
C ALA A 225 -10.39 3.70 -3.17
N LEU A 226 -9.90 4.81 -2.62
CA LEU A 226 -8.53 4.97 -2.17
C LEU A 226 -8.20 3.99 -1.04
N TYR A 227 -9.09 3.86 -0.05
CA TYR A 227 -8.93 2.92 1.04
C TYR A 227 -8.90 1.45 0.59
N GLU A 228 -9.80 1.03 -0.30
CA GLU A 228 -9.75 -0.31 -0.90
C GLU A 228 -8.47 -0.56 -1.70
N ARG A 229 -7.95 0.48 -2.37
CA ARG A 229 -6.67 0.43 -3.07
C ARG A 229 -5.48 0.34 -2.11
N ILE A 230 -5.52 1.05 -1.00
CA ILE A 230 -4.52 0.98 0.07
C ILE A 230 -4.50 -0.43 0.68
N LYS A 231 -5.67 -1.05 0.92
CA LYS A 231 -5.77 -2.41 1.48
C LYS A 231 -4.97 -3.44 0.68
N SER A 232 -4.92 -3.34 -0.65
CA SER A 232 -4.17 -4.29 -1.49
C SER A 232 -2.65 -4.07 -1.47
N TYR A 233 -2.19 -2.87 -1.11
CA TYR A 233 -0.77 -2.54 -0.99
C TYR A 233 -0.25 -2.62 0.45
N ALA A 234 -1.08 -2.37 1.46
CA ALA A 234 -0.67 -2.29 2.86
C ALA A 234 -0.32 -3.65 3.47
N ALA A 235 -0.98 -4.73 3.04
CA ALA A 235 -0.78 -6.07 3.57
C ALA A 235 -0.83 -7.15 2.48
N SER A 236 -0.30 -8.33 2.78
CA SER A 236 -0.48 -9.52 1.96
C SER A 236 -1.61 -10.42 2.50
N PRO A 237 -2.30 -11.22 1.66
CA PRO A 237 -2.21 -11.27 0.19
C PRO A 237 -2.71 -9.97 -0.50
N PRO A 238 -2.28 -9.68 -1.75
CA PRO A 238 -1.51 -10.54 -2.67
C PRO A 238 -0.01 -10.58 -2.36
N ASN A 239 0.67 -11.66 -2.76
CA ASN A 239 2.13 -11.81 -2.65
C ASN A 239 2.89 -11.28 -3.88
N VAL A 240 2.17 -11.06 -4.98
CA VAL A 240 2.69 -10.57 -6.25
C VAL A 240 1.78 -9.45 -6.73
N LEU A 241 2.36 -8.37 -7.22
CA LEU A 241 1.66 -7.25 -7.84
C LEU A 241 2.00 -7.22 -9.32
N SER A 242 0.98 -6.96 -10.15
CA SER A 242 1.24 -6.59 -11.53
C SER A 242 1.70 -5.13 -11.58
N CYS A 243 2.84 -4.89 -12.21
CA CYS A 243 3.40 -3.57 -12.47
C CYS A 243 3.17 -3.21 -13.94
N VAL A 244 2.50 -2.08 -14.18
CA VAL A 244 2.25 -1.54 -15.52
C VAL A 244 2.81 -0.13 -15.57
N ASP A 245 3.74 0.09 -16.49
CA ASP A 245 4.28 1.40 -16.84
C ASP A 245 3.78 1.81 -18.23
N LYS A 246 3.73 3.11 -18.51
CA LYS A 246 3.15 3.63 -19.74
C LYS A 246 3.97 3.16 -20.95
N TYR A 247 3.30 2.54 -21.91
CA TYR A 247 3.90 1.97 -23.13
C TYR A 247 4.82 0.77 -22.92
N GLU A 248 4.93 0.26 -21.69
CA GLU A 248 5.69 -0.94 -21.38
C GLU A 248 4.77 -2.15 -21.19
N LYS A 249 5.34 -3.34 -21.34
CA LYS A 249 4.61 -4.57 -21.06
C LYS A 249 4.42 -4.74 -19.55
N ARG A 250 3.27 -5.28 -19.15
CA ARG A 250 3.01 -5.71 -17.78
C ARG A 250 4.08 -6.72 -17.32
N ILE A 251 4.68 -6.44 -16.17
CA ILE A 251 5.54 -7.39 -15.44
C ILE A 251 4.91 -7.71 -14.08
N TYR A 252 5.39 -8.78 -13.45
CA TYR A 252 5.02 -9.14 -12.09
C TYR A 252 6.19 -8.84 -11.16
N VAL A 253 5.89 -8.32 -9.96
CA VAL A 253 6.88 -8.00 -8.92
C VAL A 253 6.36 -8.50 -7.58
N PRO A 254 7.21 -8.83 -6.59
CA PRO A 254 6.74 -9.27 -5.28
C PRO A 254 6.03 -8.10 -4.57
N ASN A 255 5.02 -8.40 -3.76
CA ASN A 255 4.43 -7.41 -2.86
C ASN A 255 5.31 -7.25 -1.62
N VAL A 256 6.35 -6.44 -1.72
CA VAL A 256 7.22 -6.10 -0.60
C VAL A 256 7.03 -4.67 -0.11
N LEU A 257 6.06 -3.93 -0.67
CA LEU A 257 5.86 -2.50 -0.40
C LEU A 257 5.70 -2.21 1.10
N GLY A 258 6.53 -1.34 1.67
CA GLY A 258 6.25 -0.68 2.94
C GLY A 258 5.45 0.58 2.69
N LEU A 259 4.13 0.58 2.95
CA LEU A 259 3.31 1.76 2.76
C LEU A 259 3.46 2.71 3.96
N CYS A 260 3.90 3.94 3.70
CA CYS A 260 3.94 5.03 4.67
C CYS A 260 2.97 6.12 4.22
N ILE A 261 2.09 6.58 5.10
CA ILE A 261 1.10 7.61 4.82
C ILE A 261 1.41 8.82 5.69
N THR A 262 1.60 9.99 5.11
CA THR A 262 1.78 11.23 5.86
C THR A 262 0.52 12.08 5.76
N THR A 263 -0.03 12.50 6.90
CA THR A 263 -1.23 13.36 6.96
C THR A 263 -1.05 14.46 8.00
N ASN A 264 -1.65 15.61 7.73
CA ASN A 264 -1.82 16.73 8.66
C ASN A 264 -3.27 16.91 9.13
N HIS A 265 -4.20 16.11 8.61
CA HIS A 265 -5.61 16.17 8.98
C HIS A 265 -6.06 14.92 9.72
N LYS A 266 -6.58 15.09 10.95
CA LYS A 266 -7.15 13.99 11.75
C LYS A 266 -8.47 13.48 11.19
N SER A 267 -9.31 14.38 10.66
CA SER A 267 -10.73 14.10 10.36
C SER A 267 -11.03 13.70 8.93
N ASP A 268 -10.26 14.18 7.96
CA ASP A 268 -10.48 13.91 6.54
C ASP A 268 -9.24 13.32 5.83
N GLY A 269 -8.09 13.26 6.51
CA GLY A 269 -6.82 12.82 5.93
C GLY A 269 -6.77 11.35 5.52
N VAL A 270 -7.24 10.42 6.35
CA VAL A 270 -7.25 8.97 6.06
C VAL A 270 -8.54 8.37 6.59
N TYR A 271 -9.28 7.67 5.72
CA TYR A 271 -10.44 6.87 6.15
C TYR A 271 -9.99 5.51 6.67
N LEU A 272 -10.40 5.15 7.89
CA LEU A 272 -10.14 3.84 8.50
C LEU A 272 -11.44 3.23 9.06
N ASP A 273 -11.64 1.93 8.82
CA ASP A 273 -12.72 1.18 9.47
C ASP A 273 -12.39 0.84 10.93
N ASN A 274 -13.41 0.63 11.76
CA ASN A 274 -13.27 0.20 13.16
C ASN A 274 -12.49 -1.12 13.33
N ASP A 275 -12.57 -2.02 12.36
CA ASP A 275 -11.91 -3.32 12.37
C ASP A 275 -10.62 -3.33 11.52
N ASP A 276 -10.12 -2.14 11.12
CA ASP A 276 -8.87 -2.06 10.38
C ASP A 276 -7.70 -2.64 11.20
N ARG A 277 -6.97 -3.52 10.54
CA ARG A 277 -5.81 -4.25 11.06
C ARG A 277 -4.55 -4.02 10.22
N ARG A 278 -4.59 -3.03 9.32
CA ARG A 278 -3.59 -2.78 8.28
C ARG A 278 -2.90 -1.44 8.44
N HIS A 279 -3.27 -0.64 9.45
CA HIS A 279 -2.68 0.67 9.70
C HIS A 279 -2.20 0.78 11.15
N PHE A 280 -0.92 1.08 11.31
CA PHE A 280 -0.35 1.56 12.56
C PHE A 280 -0.35 3.09 12.53
N VAL A 281 -1.17 3.72 13.36
CA VAL A 281 -1.36 5.18 13.34
C VAL A 281 -0.60 5.83 14.49
N VAL A 282 0.22 6.82 14.17
CA VAL A 282 0.89 7.67 15.17
C VAL A 282 0.52 9.11 14.91
N TRP A 283 0.26 9.88 15.97
CA TRP A 283 -0.09 11.29 15.85
C TRP A 283 0.80 12.15 16.75
N SER A 284 1.28 13.25 16.18
CA SER A 284 2.07 14.23 16.91
C SER A 284 1.23 15.46 17.23
N GLU A 285 1.21 15.83 18.52
CA GLU A 285 0.61 17.07 19.01
C GLU A 285 1.56 18.28 18.88
N SER A 286 2.80 18.06 18.41
CA SER A 286 3.74 19.14 18.15
C SER A 286 3.21 20.08 17.06
N LYS A 287 3.55 21.35 17.21
CA LYS A 287 3.19 22.43 16.30
C LYS A 287 4.43 22.93 15.59
N LYS A 288 4.23 23.62 14.46
CA LYS A 288 5.32 24.21 13.70
C LYS A 288 6.15 25.17 14.57
N GLU A 289 5.47 25.91 15.44
CA GLU A 289 6.06 26.90 16.33
C GLU A 289 6.99 26.29 17.40
N ASP A 290 6.91 24.97 17.63
CA ASP A 290 7.81 24.27 18.54
C ASP A 290 9.23 24.11 17.96
N PHE A 291 9.42 24.44 16.67
CA PHE A 291 10.66 24.28 15.94
C PHE A 291 11.07 25.60 15.28
N SER A 292 12.15 26.22 15.75
CA SER A 292 12.66 27.46 15.18
C SER A 292 13.26 27.25 13.79
N ALA A 293 13.46 28.34 13.04
CA ALA A 293 14.14 28.29 11.76
C ALA A 293 15.60 27.81 11.91
N GLU A 294 16.28 28.25 12.97
CA GLU A 294 17.65 27.87 13.30
C GLU A 294 17.77 26.37 13.57
N PHE A 295 16.81 25.82 14.32
CA PHE A 295 16.73 24.37 14.55
C PHE A 295 16.71 23.62 13.21
N TRP A 296 15.83 24.01 12.28
CA TRP A 296 15.75 23.34 10.98
C TRP A 296 17.03 23.52 10.15
N ILE A 297 17.64 24.70 10.16
CA ILE A 297 18.92 24.93 9.47
C ILE A 297 19.99 23.96 9.97
N GLU A 298 20.07 23.75 11.28
CA GLU A 298 21.01 22.81 11.88
C GLU A 298 20.69 21.35 11.53
N GLN A 299 19.42 20.94 11.63
CA GLN A 299 18.99 19.58 11.28
C GLN A 299 19.26 19.24 9.80
N TRP A 300 18.96 20.17 8.89
CA TRP A 300 19.22 20.00 7.46
C TRP A 300 20.71 19.97 7.15
N ARG A 301 21.50 20.84 7.80
CA ARG A 301 22.96 20.83 7.67
C ARG A 301 23.54 19.50 8.14
N TRP A 302 23.11 19.01 9.30
CA TRP A 302 23.56 17.73 9.85
C TRP A 302 23.19 16.57 8.93
N LEU A 303 21.94 16.48 8.47
CA LEU A 303 21.47 15.41 7.60
C LEU A 303 22.32 15.31 6.31
N ARG A 304 22.59 16.46 5.68
CA ARG A 304 23.38 16.56 4.44
C ARG A 304 24.88 16.35 4.64
N SER A 305 25.40 16.59 5.84
CA SER A 305 26.83 16.47 6.16
C SER A 305 27.22 15.07 6.64
N GLY A 306 26.44 14.04 6.29
CA GLY A 306 26.67 12.64 6.70
C GLY A 306 25.62 12.08 7.66
N GLY A 307 24.73 12.91 8.21
CA GLY A 307 23.63 12.49 9.09
C GLY A 307 22.78 11.36 8.51
N ALA A 308 22.45 11.41 7.21
CA ALA A 308 21.69 10.33 6.56
C ALA A 308 22.43 8.98 6.60
N GLY A 309 23.77 8.98 6.49
CA GLY A 309 24.59 7.78 6.64
C GLY A 309 24.54 7.22 8.06
N HIS A 310 24.57 8.09 9.08
CA HIS A 310 24.41 7.68 10.49
C HIS A 310 23.05 7.02 10.74
N VAL A 311 21.97 7.61 10.21
CA VAL A 311 20.62 7.03 10.31
C VAL A 311 20.56 5.68 9.59
N GLY A 312 21.09 5.59 8.37
CA GLY A 312 21.15 4.33 7.63
C GLY A 312 21.90 3.23 8.40
N ALA A 313 23.05 3.56 8.99
CA ALA A 313 23.82 2.64 9.82
C ALA A 313 23.05 2.20 11.07
N TYR A 314 22.39 3.13 11.75
CA TYR A 314 21.55 2.84 12.92
C TYR A 314 20.39 1.90 12.57
N LEU A 315 19.63 2.21 11.52
CA LEU A 315 18.50 1.38 11.07
C LEU A 315 18.98 -0.01 10.60
N ALA A 316 20.13 -0.11 9.94
CA ALA A 316 20.69 -1.38 9.49
C ALA A 316 21.19 -2.28 10.63
N GLN A 317 21.57 -1.69 11.78
CA GLN A 317 22.12 -2.40 12.95
C GLN A 317 21.09 -2.64 14.05
N ARG A 318 19.92 -1.97 13.99
CA ARG A 318 18.88 -2.09 15.00
C ARG A 318 18.44 -3.54 15.19
N ASP A 319 18.36 -3.97 16.45
CA ASP A 319 17.81 -5.28 16.79
C ASP A 319 16.31 -5.32 16.51
N LEU A 320 15.88 -6.33 15.74
CA LEU A 320 14.50 -6.57 15.35
C LEU A 320 14.01 -7.94 15.79
N SER A 321 14.73 -8.60 16.70
CA SER A 321 14.42 -9.95 17.21
C SER A 321 12.99 -10.07 17.76
N THR A 322 12.43 -8.98 18.29
CA THR A 322 11.05 -8.92 18.81
C THR A 322 10.04 -8.33 17.83
N PHE A 323 10.47 -7.78 16.70
CA PHE A 323 9.58 -7.15 15.73
C PHE A 323 8.95 -8.21 14.82
N ASN A 324 7.63 -8.32 14.85
CA ASN A 324 6.89 -9.24 13.99
C ASN A 324 6.23 -8.49 12.83
N ALA A 325 6.86 -8.54 11.66
CA ALA A 325 6.36 -7.91 10.43
C ALA A 325 4.98 -8.44 9.98
N GLY A 326 4.60 -9.65 10.39
CA GLY A 326 3.30 -10.26 10.08
C GLY A 326 2.20 -9.97 11.10
N ALA A 327 2.52 -9.36 12.25
CA ALA A 327 1.55 -9.10 13.30
C ALA A 327 0.59 -7.96 12.92
N VAL A 328 -0.63 -8.06 13.44
CA VAL A 328 -1.57 -6.93 13.48
C VAL A 328 -0.95 -5.85 14.36
N PRO A 329 -0.83 -4.60 13.88
CA PRO A 329 -0.26 -3.53 14.67
C PRO A 329 -1.16 -3.21 15.86
N ARG A 330 -0.57 -2.65 16.92
CA ARG A 330 -1.39 -2.13 18.02
C ARG A 330 -2.30 -1.00 17.52
N GLN A 331 -3.52 -0.96 18.02
CA GLN A 331 -4.43 0.17 17.82
C GLN A 331 -4.11 1.24 18.87
N THR A 332 -3.48 2.33 18.43
CA THR A 332 -3.10 3.46 19.28
C THR A 332 -4.32 4.33 19.60
N GLU A 333 -4.19 5.26 20.54
CA GLU A 333 -5.21 6.29 20.77
C GLU A 333 -5.50 7.10 19.49
N ALA A 334 -4.43 7.46 18.77
CA ALA A 334 -4.53 8.14 17.48
C ALA A 334 -5.30 7.32 16.42
N PHE A 335 -5.16 5.99 16.41
CA PHE A 335 -5.96 5.13 15.54
C PHE A 335 -7.45 5.31 15.81
N PHE A 336 -7.85 5.25 17.09
CA PHE A 336 -9.25 5.44 17.46
C PHE A 336 -9.73 6.84 17.10
N GLU A 337 -8.95 7.90 17.34
CA GLU A 337 -9.33 9.26 16.94
C GLU A 337 -9.61 9.38 15.44
N VAL A 338 -8.75 8.83 14.59
CA VAL A 338 -8.92 8.84 13.13
C VAL A 338 -10.16 8.05 12.71
N VAL A 339 -10.40 6.90 13.32
CA VAL A 339 -11.59 6.07 13.07
C VAL A 339 -12.87 6.82 13.45
N HIS A 340 -12.92 7.44 14.62
CA HIS A 340 -14.07 8.22 15.06
C HIS A 340 -14.31 9.42 14.15
N ALA A 341 -13.25 10.12 13.74
CA ALA A 341 -13.36 11.28 12.87
C ALA A 341 -13.73 10.92 11.41
N SER A 342 -13.45 9.68 11.00
CA SER A 342 -13.84 9.11 9.69
C SER A 342 -15.32 8.71 9.62
N GLN A 343 -16.01 8.59 10.76
CA GLN A 343 -17.45 8.29 10.77
C GLN A 343 -18.21 9.47 10.19
N ALA A 344 -19.08 9.18 9.22
CA ALA A 344 -19.83 10.26 8.62
C ALA A 344 -20.90 10.78 9.59
N PRO A 345 -21.26 12.07 9.52
CA PRO A 345 -22.29 12.66 10.38
C PRO A 345 -23.58 11.84 10.35
N GLU A 346 -23.99 11.32 9.19
CA GLU A 346 -25.23 10.57 9.10
C GLU A 346 -25.11 9.14 9.65
N ASP A 347 -23.89 8.58 9.76
CA ASP A 347 -23.66 7.30 10.45
C ASP A 347 -23.66 7.51 11.96
N ALA A 348 -23.12 8.66 12.44
CA ALA A 348 -23.19 9.07 13.83
C ALA A 348 -24.65 9.33 14.27
N GLU A 349 -25.45 10.01 13.45
CA GLU A 349 -26.88 10.24 13.72
C GLU A 349 -27.65 8.91 13.81
N ILE A 350 -27.35 7.93 12.93
CA ILE A 350 -27.93 6.58 13.01
C ILE A 350 -27.49 5.88 14.30
N ALA A 351 -26.21 5.98 14.67
CA ALA A 351 -25.68 5.38 15.90
C ALA A 351 -26.33 5.96 17.15
N ASP A 352 -26.48 7.29 17.23
CA ASP A 352 -27.16 7.98 18.34
C ASP A 352 -28.62 7.53 18.47
N ALA A 353 -29.35 7.43 17.35
CA ALA A 353 -30.71 6.92 17.35
C ALA A 353 -30.78 5.45 17.80
N LEU A 354 -29.80 4.62 17.41
CA LEU A 354 -29.70 3.24 17.88
C LEU A 354 -29.42 3.14 19.37
N ASP A 355 -28.57 4.02 19.91
CA ASP A 355 -28.25 4.08 21.34
C ASP A 355 -29.42 4.60 22.18
N GLU A 356 -30.18 5.59 21.68
CA GLU A 356 -31.43 6.05 22.30
C GLU A 356 -32.47 4.92 22.41
N LEU A 357 -32.56 4.07 21.39
CA LEU A 357 -33.43 2.88 21.39
C LEU A 357 -32.91 1.73 22.27
N GLY A 358 -31.73 1.89 22.90
CA GLY A 358 -31.09 0.84 23.72
C GLY A 358 -30.49 -0.30 22.89
N ARG A 359 -30.15 -0.05 21.62
CA ARG A 359 -29.64 -1.01 20.63
C ARG A 359 -30.43 -2.33 20.58
N PRO A 360 -31.72 -2.28 20.18
CA PRO A 360 -32.60 -3.44 20.17
C PRO A 360 -32.10 -4.51 19.19
N ASP A 361 -32.47 -5.77 19.41
CA ASP A 361 -32.02 -6.88 18.55
C ASP A 361 -32.44 -6.72 17.08
N VAL A 362 -33.58 -6.05 16.85
CA VAL A 362 -34.09 -5.70 15.52
C VAL A 362 -34.72 -4.30 15.53
N VAL A 363 -34.53 -3.57 14.44
CA VAL A 363 -34.96 -2.18 14.24
C VAL A 363 -35.50 -1.98 12.83
N THR A 364 -36.48 -1.08 12.68
CA THR A 364 -36.93 -0.53 11.38
C THR A 364 -36.37 0.87 11.19
N LEU A 365 -36.26 1.33 9.93
CA LEU A 365 -35.89 2.73 9.66
C LEU A 365 -36.89 3.72 10.30
N GLY A 366 -38.18 3.34 10.37
CA GLY A 366 -39.19 4.16 11.05
C GLY A 366 -38.93 4.34 12.54
N MET A 367 -38.39 3.33 13.23
CA MET A 367 -38.00 3.47 14.65
C MET A 367 -36.85 4.47 14.82
N LEU A 368 -35.88 4.48 13.91
CA LEU A 368 -34.77 5.44 13.94
C LEU A 368 -35.26 6.87 13.72
N VAL A 369 -36.20 7.07 12.81
CA VAL A 369 -36.82 8.39 12.55
C VAL A 369 -37.76 8.82 13.68
N SER A 370 -38.18 7.92 14.56
CA SER A 370 -39.07 8.22 15.69
C SER A 370 -38.30 8.63 16.97
N THR A 371 -36.97 8.61 16.96
CA THR A 371 -36.14 9.06 18.09
C THR A 371 -36.11 10.58 18.18
N ARG A 372 -35.56 11.15 19.27
CA ARG A 372 -35.48 12.61 19.44
C ARG A 372 -34.67 13.29 18.32
N ASN A 373 -33.66 12.60 17.79
CA ASN A 373 -32.85 13.07 16.66
C ASN A 373 -33.43 12.68 15.29
N GLY A 374 -34.64 12.12 15.26
CA GLY A 374 -35.26 11.55 14.06
C GLY A 374 -35.47 12.52 12.89
N ALA A 375 -35.56 13.83 13.16
CA ALA A 375 -35.66 14.87 12.13
C ALA A 375 -34.42 14.89 11.19
N ALA A 376 -33.23 14.64 11.74
CA ALA A 376 -32.00 14.53 10.95
C ALA A 376 -31.98 13.23 10.11
N LEU A 377 -32.77 12.23 10.48
CA LEU A 377 -32.81 10.90 9.87
C LEU A 377 -33.97 10.72 8.87
N GLU A 378 -34.80 11.73 8.62
CA GLU A 378 -35.94 11.61 7.69
C GLU A 378 -35.54 11.15 6.28
N TRP A 379 -34.31 11.48 5.85
CA TRP A 379 -33.75 11.05 4.58
C TRP A 379 -33.62 9.52 4.46
N LEU A 380 -33.61 8.76 5.58
CA LEU A 380 -33.64 7.29 5.57
C LEU A 380 -34.91 6.74 4.91
N LEU A 381 -36.01 7.51 4.91
CA LEU A 381 -37.28 7.09 4.30
C LEU A 381 -37.35 7.44 2.80
N ASP A 382 -36.44 8.27 2.30
CA ASP A 382 -36.40 8.68 0.89
C ASP A 382 -35.89 7.54 -0.01
N LYS A 383 -36.62 7.30 -1.11
CA LYS A 383 -36.27 6.27 -2.09
C LYS A 383 -34.90 6.49 -2.71
N LYS A 384 -34.41 7.74 -2.82
CA LYS A 384 -33.11 8.05 -3.43
C LYS A 384 -31.92 7.49 -2.64
N HIS A 385 -32.07 7.29 -1.33
CA HIS A 385 -31.00 6.80 -0.45
C HIS A 385 -31.07 5.29 -0.18
N ARG A 386 -32.07 4.56 -0.70
CA ARG A 386 -32.25 3.11 -0.46
C ARG A 386 -31.03 2.24 -0.73
N ARG A 387 -30.15 2.65 -1.65
CA ARG A 387 -28.93 1.89 -2.00
C ARG A 387 -27.82 2.05 -0.96
N SER A 388 -27.74 3.18 -0.25
CA SER A 388 -26.68 3.44 0.73
C SER A 388 -27.05 3.02 2.15
N ILE A 389 -28.34 2.94 2.49
CA ILE A 389 -28.82 2.62 3.84
C ILE A 389 -28.30 1.28 4.36
N PRO A 390 -28.30 0.16 3.60
CA PRO A 390 -27.80 -1.11 4.12
C PRO A 390 -26.35 -1.03 4.61
N TYR A 391 -25.49 -0.35 3.86
CA TYR A 391 -24.10 -0.14 4.22
C TYR A 391 -23.97 0.69 5.52
N ARG A 392 -24.72 1.79 5.63
CA ARG A 392 -24.68 2.65 6.83
C ARG A 392 -25.26 1.97 8.07
N MET A 393 -26.26 1.12 7.92
CA MET A 393 -26.74 0.30 9.04
C MET A 393 -25.67 -0.69 9.48
N GLU A 394 -24.93 -1.28 8.53
CA GLU A 394 -23.87 -2.25 8.80
C GLU A 394 -22.69 -1.62 9.54
N THR A 395 -22.27 -0.41 9.17
CA THR A 395 -21.25 0.36 9.91
C THR A 395 -21.69 0.67 11.35
N CYS A 396 -22.99 0.85 11.59
CA CYS A 396 -23.56 1.00 12.93
C CYS A 396 -23.86 -0.34 13.65
N GLY A 397 -23.43 -1.48 13.09
CA GLY A 397 -23.55 -2.81 13.71
C GLY A 397 -24.90 -3.50 13.48
N TYR A 398 -25.59 -3.18 12.39
CA TYR A 398 -26.88 -3.75 12.02
C TYR A 398 -26.93 -4.20 10.56
N VAL A 399 -27.46 -5.39 10.30
CA VAL A 399 -27.51 -5.98 8.96
C VAL A 399 -28.92 -6.34 8.57
N SER A 400 -29.23 -6.27 7.27
CA SER A 400 -30.57 -6.58 6.79
C SER A 400 -30.93 -8.05 7.11
N VAL A 401 -32.11 -8.24 7.68
CA VAL A 401 -32.66 -9.55 8.00
C VAL A 401 -33.62 -9.92 6.90
N ARG A 402 -33.29 -10.96 6.13
CA ARG A 402 -34.16 -11.47 5.07
C ARG A 402 -35.34 -12.22 5.68
N ASN A 403 -36.54 -11.96 5.16
CA ASN A 403 -37.73 -12.74 5.50
C ASN A 403 -37.70 -14.10 4.76
N PRO A 404 -37.58 -15.25 5.46
CA PRO A 404 -37.56 -16.57 4.82
C PRO A 404 -38.93 -16.98 4.26
N ASP A 405 -40.01 -16.37 4.75
CA ASP A 405 -41.40 -16.71 4.42
C ASP A 405 -41.98 -15.83 3.28
N ALA A 406 -41.15 -15.00 2.65
CA ALA A 406 -41.55 -14.15 1.53
C ALA A 406 -41.49 -14.89 0.18
N ASP A 407 -42.49 -14.67 -0.69
CA ASP A 407 -42.47 -15.17 -2.07
C ASP A 407 -41.19 -14.71 -2.79
N LYS A 408 -40.64 -15.59 -3.64
CA LYS A 408 -39.24 -15.71 -4.14
C LYS A 408 -38.50 -14.46 -4.70
N SER A 409 -38.95 -13.22 -4.57
CA SER A 409 -38.30 -12.06 -5.21
C SER A 409 -38.03 -10.81 -4.37
N ASP A 410 -38.61 -10.60 -3.17
CA ASP A 410 -38.33 -9.37 -2.41
C ASP A 410 -37.64 -9.56 -1.05
N GLY A 411 -37.85 -10.69 -0.36
CA GLY A 411 -37.22 -10.96 0.95
C GLY A 411 -37.57 -9.95 2.04
N LEU A 412 -38.60 -9.12 1.84
CA LEU A 412 -39.01 -8.03 2.73
C LEU A 412 -40.02 -8.50 3.78
N TRP A 413 -40.08 -7.78 4.89
CA TRP A 413 -41.06 -8.02 5.95
C TRP A 413 -42.32 -7.19 5.69
N LYS A 414 -43.50 -7.81 5.86
CA LYS A 414 -44.79 -7.12 5.80
C LYS A 414 -45.21 -6.70 7.20
N ILE A 415 -45.19 -5.40 7.47
CA ILE A 415 -45.57 -4.79 8.75
C ILE A 415 -46.63 -3.73 8.43
N GLU A 416 -47.80 -3.83 9.06
CA GLU A 416 -48.91 -2.86 8.88
C GLU A 416 -49.27 -2.59 7.41
N GLY A 417 -49.31 -3.65 6.59
CA GLY A 417 -49.63 -3.54 5.15
C GLY A 417 -48.51 -2.98 4.27
N ARG A 418 -47.37 -2.54 4.84
CA ARG A 418 -46.21 -2.03 4.11
C ARG A 418 -45.08 -3.06 4.07
N ARG A 419 -44.39 -3.14 2.94
CA ARG A 419 -43.17 -3.95 2.78
C ARG A 419 -41.96 -3.11 3.17
N GLN A 420 -41.20 -3.56 4.17
CA GLN A 420 -40.01 -2.87 4.64
C GLN A 420 -38.90 -3.83 5.06
N THR A 421 -37.67 -3.32 5.07
CA THR A 421 -36.49 -4.05 5.53
C THR A 421 -36.40 -3.95 7.05
N LEU A 422 -36.10 -5.08 7.71
CA LEU A 422 -35.70 -5.12 9.11
C LEU A 422 -34.19 -5.22 9.20
N TYR A 423 -33.60 -4.53 10.16
CA TYR A 423 -32.17 -4.56 10.42
C TYR A 423 -31.93 -5.19 11.79
N GLY A 424 -31.09 -6.22 11.85
CA GLY A 424 -30.80 -7.00 13.05
C GLY A 424 -29.36 -6.84 13.48
N ARG A 425 -29.11 -6.88 14.79
CA ARG A 425 -27.80 -6.64 15.38
C ARG A 425 -26.76 -7.67 14.91
N THR A 426 -25.60 -7.22 14.44
CA THR A 426 -24.54 -8.10 13.88
C THR A 426 -23.97 -9.10 14.88
N LYS A 427 -23.99 -8.76 16.18
CA LYS A 427 -23.56 -9.65 17.27
C LYS A 427 -24.43 -10.90 17.44
N LEU A 428 -25.65 -10.91 16.88
CA LEU A 428 -26.56 -12.05 16.95
C LEU A 428 -26.33 -13.00 15.77
N ALA A 429 -26.43 -14.30 16.05
CA ALA A 429 -26.39 -15.32 15.00
C ALA A 429 -27.55 -15.10 13.98
N PRO A 430 -27.38 -15.50 12.71
CA PRO A 430 -28.40 -15.30 11.68
C PRO A 430 -29.80 -15.81 12.08
N GLU A 431 -29.87 -16.96 12.76
CA GLU A 431 -31.12 -17.56 13.24
C GLU A 431 -31.77 -16.73 14.36
N GLN A 432 -30.96 -16.19 15.28
CA GLN A 432 -31.44 -15.30 16.35
C GLN A 432 -31.99 -13.99 15.79
N ARG A 433 -31.33 -13.42 14.75
CA ARG A 433 -31.84 -12.24 14.04
C ARG A 433 -33.19 -12.50 13.37
N GLN A 434 -33.35 -13.66 12.74
CA GLN A 434 -34.62 -14.05 12.12
C GLN A 434 -35.73 -14.26 13.15
N LEU A 435 -35.42 -14.90 14.29
CA LEU A 435 -36.38 -15.09 15.38
C LEU A 435 -36.84 -13.74 15.94
N ALA A 436 -35.89 -12.86 16.30
CA ALA A 436 -36.19 -11.52 16.79
C ALA A 436 -37.01 -10.70 15.78
N ALA A 437 -36.74 -10.85 14.48
CA ALA A 437 -37.52 -10.19 13.44
C ALA A 437 -38.97 -10.72 13.37
N ARG A 438 -39.18 -12.04 13.48
CA ARG A 438 -40.52 -12.64 13.55
C ARG A 438 -41.30 -12.14 14.78
N GLU A 439 -40.66 -12.14 15.95
CA GLU A 439 -41.26 -11.67 17.20
C GLU A 439 -41.64 -10.19 17.11
N HIS A 440 -40.75 -9.36 16.55
CA HIS A 440 -41.01 -7.94 16.34
C HIS A 440 -42.24 -7.69 15.45
N VAL A 441 -42.37 -8.43 14.34
CA VAL A 441 -43.52 -8.34 13.43
C VAL A 441 -44.81 -8.79 14.12
N VAL A 442 -44.77 -9.85 14.92
CA VAL A 442 -45.93 -10.33 15.70
C VAL A 442 -46.35 -9.30 16.75
N ARG A 443 -45.38 -8.68 17.45
CA ARG A 443 -45.64 -7.63 18.44
C ARG A 443 -46.34 -6.43 17.81
N LEU A 444 -45.87 -5.96 16.66
CA LEU A 444 -46.50 -4.84 15.95
C LEU A 444 -47.92 -5.17 15.48
N LYS A 445 -48.16 -6.36 14.92
CA LYS A 445 -49.52 -6.80 14.55
C LYS A 445 -50.49 -6.84 15.73
N LYS A 446 -50.03 -7.26 16.92
CA LYS A 446 -50.87 -7.27 18.13
C LYS A 446 -51.18 -5.86 18.62
N ALA A 447 -50.24 -4.93 18.53
CA ALA A 447 -50.45 -3.53 18.92
C ALA A 447 -51.49 -2.82 18.03
N THR A 448 -51.48 -3.07 16.72
CA THR A 448 -52.47 -2.50 15.77
C THR A 448 -53.86 -3.14 15.89
N SER A 449 -53.99 -4.30 16.53
CA SER A 449 -55.28 -5.02 16.70
C SER A 449 -56.03 -4.65 17.99
N ILE A 450 -55.45 -3.77 18.82
CA ILE A 450 -56.01 -3.32 20.11
C ILE A 450 -56.54 -1.86 20.00
N VAL A 451 -56.46 -1.24 18.82
CA VAL A 451 -56.98 0.11 18.53
C VAL A 451 -58.30 0.05 17.80
#